data_AF-A0A061SF50-F1
#
_entry.id   AF-A0A061SF50-F1
#
_cell.length_a   1.000
_cell.length_b   1.000
_cell.length_c   1.000
_cell.angle_alpha   90.00
_cell.angle_beta   90.00
_cell.angle_gamma   90.00
#
_symmetry.space_group_name_H-M   'P 1'
#
loop_
_entity.id
_entity.type
_entity.pdbx_description
1 polymer ?
#
loop_
_entity_poly.entity_id
_entity_poly.type
_entity_poly.pdbx_seq_one_letter_code
_entity_poly.pdbx_strand_id
1 'polypeptide(L)'
;MPTGCGTWPAFWMYDSPWPDMGEIDIIEGVHDSAVNSAALHTGPGCSMDGVPEDSFQGQWNPGLTAQAATNCYVEAPGQSRNQGCSLGFPDGTFGAAWNEDGGGAYAALWDESGVQIWAFRGGCVPEDLRCGRPEPSRWGMPAARFSFGPRCGEGHFASLRVVINLTFCGDWAGVSWPWSGCLLRGVSCDAFVRGHPEAFAEAFWAVRAVQVYRPAPGVRN
;
A
#
# COMPACT_ATOMS: atom_id res chain seq x y z
N MET A 1 7.82 -8.85 7.35
CA MET A 1 7.87 -8.22 6.02
C MET A 1 9.25 -7.60 5.83
N PRO A 2 9.72 -7.41 4.60
CA PRO A 2 11.03 -6.82 4.37
C PRO A 2 11.13 -5.42 4.97
N THR A 3 12.28 -5.08 5.51
CA THR A 3 12.61 -3.74 5.99
C THR A 3 14.11 -3.51 5.90
N GLY A 4 14.54 -2.25 5.88
CA GLY A 4 15.94 -1.89 5.81
C GLY A 4 16.21 -0.82 4.76
N CYS A 5 17.18 0.05 5.04
CA CYS A 5 17.69 1.03 4.10
C CYS A 5 17.91 0.46 2.68
N GLY A 6 17.21 1.04 1.71
CA GLY A 6 17.34 0.72 0.29
C GLY A 6 16.38 -0.38 -0.18
N THR A 7 15.66 -1.05 0.73
CA THR A 7 14.57 -1.96 0.38
C THR A 7 13.34 -1.20 -0.13
N TRP A 8 12.59 -1.83 -1.03
CA TRP A 8 11.27 -1.42 -1.48
C TRP A 8 10.41 -2.68 -1.68
N PRO A 9 9.79 -3.20 -0.63
CA PRO A 9 8.86 -4.32 -0.73
C PRO A 9 7.45 -3.86 -1.08
N ALA A 10 6.74 -4.70 -1.83
CA ALA A 10 5.36 -4.46 -2.20
C ALA A 10 4.52 -5.76 -2.19
N PHE A 11 3.29 -5.66 -1.68
CA PHE A 11 2.19 -6.58 -1.90
C PHE A 11 1.03 -5.80 -2.52
N TRP A 12 0.74 -6.08 -3.77
CA TRP A 12 -0.06 -5.22 -4.62
C TRP A 12 -0.76 -6.02 -5.71
N MET A 13 -1.60 -5.36 -6.48
CA MET A 13 -2.35 -5.97 -7.58
C MET A 13 -2.37 -5.06 -8.80
N TYR A 14 -2.15 -5.61 -9.99
CA TYR A 14 -2.22 -4.84 -11.25
C TYR A 14 -2.61 -5.75 -12.43
N ASP A 15 -2.98 -5.16 -13.57
CA ASP A 15 -3.01 -5.88 -14.86
C ASP A 15 -2.52 -4.98 -16.02
N SER A 16 -2.44 -5.54 -17.24
CA SER A 16 -1.98 -4.83 -18.44
C SER A 16 -3.11 -4.60 -19.46
N PRO A 17 -3.13 -3.46 -20.19
CA PRO A 17 -2.11 -2.40 -20.20
C PRO A 17 -2.16 -1.53 -18.94
N TRP A 18 -1.00 -1.30 -18.34
CA TRP A 18 -0.83 -0.40 -17.21
C TRP A 18 -0.63 1.04 -17.71
N PRO A 19 -1.20 2.07 -17.06
CA PRO A 19 -2.02 2.03 -15.85
C PRO A 19 -3.54 1.92 -16.13
N ASP A 20 -3.94 1.65 -17.37
CA ASP A 20 -5.36 1.70 -17.79
C ASP A 20 -6.22 0.60 -17.14
N MET A 21 -5.61 -0.50 -16.72
CA MET A 21 -6.27 -1.58 -15.97
C MET A 21 -6.19 -1.43 -14.45
N GLY A 22 -5.51 -0.36 -13.98
CA GLY A 22 -5.39 -0.01 -12.57
C GLY A 22 -4.30 -0.79 -11.82
N GLU A 23 -3.91 -0.20 -10.68
CA GLU A 23 -3.01 -0.76 -9.68
C GLU A 23 -3.55 -0.49 -8.28
N ILE A 24 -3.44 -1.47 -7.39
CA ILE A 24 -3.80 -1.37 -5.98
C ILE A 24 -2.62 -1.81 -5.12
N ASP A 25 -1.97 -0.86 -4.46
CA ASP A 25 -0.90 -1.13 -3.51
C ASP A 25 -1.49 -1.33 -2.12
N ILE A 26 -1.39 -2.56 -1.62
CA ILE A 26 -1.98 -2.94 -0.32
C ILE A 26 -0.94 -2.75 0.78
N ILE A 27 0.27 -3.25 0.54
CA ILE A 27 1.42 -3.07 1.42
C ILE A 27 2.55 -2.52 0.56
N GLU A 28 2.99 -1.30 0.83
CA GLU A 28 4.12 -0.71 0.15
C GLU A 28 4.84 0.31 1.04
N GLY A 29 6.15 0.36 0.88
CA GLY A 29 7.00 1.29 1.59
C GLY A 29 8.45 1.14 1.18
N VAL A 30 9.29 2.03 1.67
CA VAL A 30 10.71 2.10 1.32
C VAL A 30 11.56 2.26 2.58
N HIS A 31 12.81 1.79 2.51
CA HIS A 31 13.80 1.97 3.59
C HIS A 31 13.33 1.41 4.96
N ASP A 32 13.55 2.20 6.01
CA ASP A 32 13.19 1.91 7.40
C ASP A 32 11.82 2.51 7.77
N SER A 33 10.93 2.75 6.80
CA SER A 33 9.58 3.28 7.07
C SER A 33 8.86 2.45 8.13
N ALA A 34 8.21 3.11 9.08
CA ALA A 34 7.35 2.47 10.08
C ALA A 34 5.87 2.47 9.68
N VAL A 35 5.54 3.19 8.61
CA VAL A 35 4.18 3.43 8.12
C VAL A 35 4.01 2.75 6.78
N ASN A 36 2.92 1.99 6.63
CA ASN A 36 2.52 1.46 5.34
C ASN A 36 1.92 2.57 4.48
N SER A 37 2.25 2.58 3.19
CA SER A 37 1.58 3.42 2.20
C SER A 37 0.74 2.54 1.30
N ALA A 38 -0.57 2.75 1.29
CA ALA A 38 -1.43 2.19 0.25
C ALA A 38 -1.67 3.23 -0.83
N ALA A 39 -1.80 2.79 -2.07
CA ALA A 39 -2.03 3.68 -3.19
C ALA A 39 -2.93 3.05 -4.26
N LEU A 40 -3.54 3.90 -5.08
CA LEU A 40 -4.11 3.49 -6.35
C LEU A 40 -3.43 4.26 -7.49
N HIS A 41 -3.14 3.55 -8.58
CA HIS A 41 -2.61 4.12 -9.82
C HIS A 41 -3.57 3.82 -10.96
N THR A 42 -3.95 4.86 -11.71
CA THR A 42 -4.90 4.76 -12.82
C THR A 42 -4.47 5.61 -14.01
N GLY A 43 -5.19 5.46 -15.12
CA GLY A 43 -5.31 6.51 -16.13
C GLY A 43 -6.01 7.78 -15.59
N PRO A 44 -6.23 8.81 -16.43
CA PRO A 44 -6.87 10.05 -15.99
C PRO A 44 -8.33 9.85 -15.59
N GLY A 45 -8.84 10.68 -14.67
CA GLY A 45 -10.27 10.69 -14.31
C GLY A 45 -10.64 9.82 -13.11
N CYS A 46 -9.69 9.59 -12.20
CA CYS A 46 -9.95 9.03 -10.87
C CYS A 46 -9.36 9.95 -9.79
N SER A 47 -10.22 10.53 -8.94
CA SER A 47 -9.84 11.36 -7.80
C SER A 47 -10.64 10.98 -6.56
N MET A 48 -9.94 11.01 -5.42
CA MET A 48 -10.46 10.78 -4.07
C MET A 48 -10.88 12.08 -3.38
N ASP A 49 -10.97 13.19 -4.12
CA ASP A 49 -11.46 14.45 -3.59
C ASP A 49 -12.88 14.30 -3.01
N GLY A 50 -13.03 14.68 -1.74
CA GLY A 50 -14.28 14.61 -1.02
C GLY A 50 -14.60 13.23 -0.44
N VAL A 51 -13.67 12.27 -0.48
CA VAL A 51 -13.71 11.12 0.45
C VAL A 51 -13.52 11.68 1.87
N PRO A 52 -14.45 11.44 2.82
CA PRO A 52 -14.34 11.99 4.18
C PRO A 52 -13.13 11.43 4.92
N GLU A 53 -12.28 12.32 5.47
CA GLU A 53 -11.06 11.94 6.19
C GLU A 53 -11.36 11.21 7.52
N ASP A 54 -12.57 11.37 8.07
CA ASP A 54 -13.06 10.64 9.25
C ASP A 54 -13.58 9.23 8.93
N SER A 55 -13.45 8.78 7.68
CA SER A 55 -13.93 7.47 7.22
C SER A 55 -12.83 6.40 7.12
N PHE A 56 -11.58 6.76 7.43
CA PHE A 56 -10.42 5.88 7.50
C PHE A 56 -9.44 6.37 8.59
N GLN A 57 -8.50 5.53 9.03
CA GLN A 57 -7.56 5.86 10.12
C GLN A 57 -6.30 6.59 9.63
N GLY A 58 -5.87 6.34 8.40
CA GLY A 58 -4.67 6.91 7.80
C GLY A 58 -4.80 8.38 7.43
N GLN A 59 -3.79 8.90 6.75
CA GLN A 59 -3.73 10.28 6.27
C GLN A 59 -3.22 10.32 4.84
N TRP A 60 -3.73 11.25 4.03
CA TRP A 60 -3.25 11.43 2.67
C TRP A 60 -1.78 11.82 2.68
N ASN A 61 -0.97 11.12 1.88
CA ASN A 61 0.42 11.51 1.67
C ASN A 61 0.45 12.87 0.94
N PRO A 62 1.45 13.72 1.21
CA PRO A 62 1.57 15.00 0.53
C PRO A 62 2.05 14.81 -0.91
N GLY A 63 1.47 15.58 -1.84
CA GLY A 63 2.04 15.84 -3.17
C GLY A 63 3.20 16.83 -3.12
N LEU A 64 3.65 17.28 -4.30
CA LEU A 64 4.81 18.17 -4.47
C LEU A 64 4.63 19.53 -3.79
N THR A 65 3.38 20.01 -3.69
CA THR A 65 3.03 21.30 -3.08
C THR A 65 2.38 21.15 -1.71
N ALA A 66 2.57 20.00 -1.05
CA ALA A 66 2.03 19.65 0.27
C ALA A 66 0.49 19.55 0.39
N GLN A 67 -0.24 19.55 -0.73
CA GLN A 67 -1.65 19.14 -0.73
C GLN A 67 -1.75 17.62 -0.67
N ALA A 68 -2.87 17.12 -0.18
CA ALA A 68 -3.18 15.69 -0.20
C ALA A 68 -3.07 15.11 -1.62
N ALA A 69 -2.36 14.00 -1.77
CA ALA A 69 -2.28 13.24 -3.01
C ALA A 69 -3.55 12.40 -3.19
N THR A 70 -4.64 13.05 -3.64
CA THR A 70 -5.96 12.43 -3.83
C THR A 70 -6.20 11.99 -5.28
N ASN A 71 -5.37 12.41 -6.25
CA ASN A 71 -5.56 12.08 -7.65
C ASN A 71 -4.81 10.78 -8.00
N CYS A 72 -5.55 9.77 -8.46
CA CYS A 72 -4.98 8.44 -8.72
C CYS A 72 -4.27 8.35 -10.08
N TYR A 73 -4.35 9.40 -10.89
CA TYR A 73 -3.65 9.47 -12.17
C TYR A 73 -2.13 9.51 -11.97
N VAL A 74 -1.41 8.62 -12.66
CA VAL A 74 0.05 8.51 -12.55
C VAL A 74 0.82 9.76 -13.01
N GLU A 75 0.22 10.65 -13.80
CA GLU A 75 0.81 11.94 -14.18
C GLU A 75 -0.04 13.12 -13.64
N ALA A 76 -0.63 12.95 -12.47
CA ALA A 76 -1.44 13.99 -11.82
C ALA A 76 -0.64 15.28 -11.55
N PRO A 77 -1.12 16.46 -11.99
CA PRO A 77 -0.50 17.73 -11.66
C PRO A 77 -0.47 17.96 -10.14
N GLY A 78 0.66 18.45 -9.61
CA GLY A 78 0.85 18.72 -8.18
C GLY A 78 1.25 17.50 -7.34
N GLN A 79 1.32 16.31 -7.95
CA GLN A 79 1.87 15.09 -7.34
C GLN A 79 3.17 14.69 -8.02
N SER A 80 3.99 13.90 -7.34
CA SER A 80 5.17 13.29 -7.96
C SER A 80 4.71 12.36 -9.08
N ARG A 81 5.55 12.21 -10.11
CA ARG A 81 5.30 11.25 -11.18
C ARG A 81 5.13 9.86 -10.57
N ASN A 82 4.08 9.17 -10.99
CA ASN A 82 3.66 7.86 -10.48
C ASN A 82 3.41 7.83 -8.95
N GLN A 83 2.97 8.93 -8.33
CA GLN A 83 2.60 8.90 -6.91
C GLN A 83 1.26 8.22 -6.66
N GLY A 84 0.34 8.30 -7.63
CA GLY A 84 -1.05 7.87 -7.44
C GLY A 84 -1.74 8.63 -6.30
N CYS A 85 -2.94 8.17 -5.95
CA CYS A 85 -3.61 8.65 -4.75
C CYS A 85 -3.17 7.76 -3.60
N SER A 86 -2.53 8.31 -2.58
CA SER A 86 -1.84 7.49 -1.57
C SER A 86 -2.12 7.91 -0.13
N LEU A 87 -2.29 6.92 0.73
CA LEU A 87 -2.65 7.03 2.14
C LEU A 87 -1.56 6.36 3.00
N GLY A 88 -0.95 7.14 3.89
CA GLY A 88 -0.11 6.64 4.97
C GLY A 88 -0.97 6.11 6.11
N PHE A 89 -0.70 4.89 6.55
CA PHE A 89 -1.42 4.23 7.64
C PHE A 89 -0.95 4.75 9.01
N PRO A 90 -1.60 4.37 10.12
CA PRO A 90 -1.04 4.59 11.44
C PRO A 90 0.35 3.97 11.63
N ASP A 91 1.14 4.52 12.54
CA ASP A 91 2.49 4.07 12.86
C ASP A 91 2.57 2.59 13.26
N GLY A 92 3.66 1.94 12.83
CA GLY A 92 3.97 0.55 13.10
C GLY A 92 3.10 -0.45 12.33
N THR A 93 2.48 0.00 11.24
CA THR A 93 1.84 -0.87 10.26
C THR A 93 2.86 -1.49 9.31
N PHE A 94 4.08 -0.98 9.23
CA PHE A 94 5.10 -1.48 8.30
C PHE A 94 6.46 -1.71 8.97
N GLY A 95 7.29 -2.49 8.29
CA GLY A 95 8.73 -2.60 8.58
C GLY A 95 9.05 -3.25 9.92
N ALA A 96 10.11 -2.76 10.57
CA ALA A 96 10.63 -3.32 11.82
C ALA A 96 9.57 -3.36 12.94
N ALA A 97 8.82 -2.27 13.13
CA ALA A 97 7.79 -2.19 14.18
C ALA A 97 6.66 -3.22 13.98
N TRP A 98 6.29 -3.50 12.72
CA TRP A 98 5.34 -4.59 12.42
C TRP A 98 5.93 -5.96 12.73
N ASN A 99 7.21 -6.18 12.40
CA ASN A 99 7.90 -7.45 12.61
C ASN A 99 8.10 -7.75 14.11
N GLU A 100 8.50 -6.76 14.91
CA GLU A 100 8.70 -6.88 16.36
C GLU A 100 7.43 -7.27 17.10
N ASP A 101 6.27 -6.84 16.61
CA ASP A 101 4.94 -7.21 17.11
C ASP A 101 4.47 -8.61 16.65
N GLY A 102 5.32 -9.37 15.96
CA GLY A 102 4.99 -10.69 15.43
C GLY A 102 4.16 -10.67 14.14
N GLY A 103 4.08 -9.51 13.50
CA GLY A 103 3.32 -9.28 12.27
C GLY A 103 1.82 -9.19 12.47
N GLY A 104 1.06 -9.70 11.50
CA GLY A 104 -0.39 -9.51 11.47
C GLY A 104 -1.03 -9.93 10.16
N ALA A 105 -2.21 -9.39 9.90
CA ALA A 105 -2.92 -9.59 8.64
C ALA A 105 -3.24 -8.24 7.98
N TYR A 106 -3.07 -8.20 6.66
CA TYR A 106 -3.65 -7.17 5.82
C TYR A 106 -4.85 -7.76 5.09
N ALA A 107 -5.93 -6.99 4.99
CA ALA A 107 -7.11 -7.36 4.20
C ALA A 107 -7.47 -6.18 3.30
N ALA A 108 -7.68 -6.46 2.01
CA ALA A 108 -8.20 -5.51 1.05
C ALA A 108 -9.58 -5.99 0.56
N LEU A 109 -10.58 -5.12 0.67
CA LEU A 109 -11.87 -5.28 0.02
C LEU A 109 -11.88 -4.40 -1.22
N TRP A 110 -12.17 -4.99 -2.38
CA TRP A 110 -12.39 -4.27 -3.63
C TRP A 110 -13.74 -4.71 -4.20
N ASP A 111 -14.67 -3.77 -4.32
CA ASP A 111 -16.02 -3.96 -4.85
C ASP A 111 -16.52 -2.70 -5.58
N GLU A 112 -17.81 -2.64 -5.92
CA GLU A 112 -18.42 -1.50 -6.63
C GLU A 112 -18.34 -0.17 -5.86
N SER A 113 -18.14 -0.21 -4.55
CA SER A 113 -18.04 0.97 -3.70
C SER A 113 -16.63 1.58 -3.67
N GLY A 114 -15.61 0.81 -4.04
CA GLY A 114 -14.22 1.23 -3.99
C GLY A 114 -13.27 0.19 -3.41
N VAL A 115 -12.19 0.69 -2.82
CA VAL A 115 -11.14 -0.11 -2.19
C VAL A 115 -11.01 0.29 -0.72
N GLN A 116 -11.03 -0.68 0.17
CA GLN A 116 -10.82 -0.49 1.61
C GLN A 116 -9.74 -1.45 2.11
N ILE A 117 -8.82 -0.96 2.93
CA ILE A 117 -7.68 -1.75 3.39
C ILE A 117 -7.56 -1.65 4.91
N TRP A 118 -7.43 -2.79 5.58
CA TRP A 118 -7.22 -2.92 7.02
C TRP A 118 -5.84 -3.52 7.31
N ALA A 119 -5.23 -3.08 8.42
CA ALA A 119 -4.02 -3.65 8.98
C ALA A 119 -4.30 -4.12 10.43
N PHE A 120 -4.31 -5.44 10.64
CA PHE A 120 -4.55 -6.06 11.94
C PHE A 120 -3.21 -6.50 12.57
N ARG A 121 -2.66 -5.66 13.45
CA ARG A 121 -1.35 -5.85 14.09
C ARG A 121 -1.40 -6.80 15.30
N GLY A 122 -0.30 -7.49 15.60
CA GLY A 122 -0.02 -8.00 16.95
C GLY A 122 -1.03 -9.01 17.50
N GLY A 123 -1.51 -9.94 16.67
CA GLY A 123 -2.47 -10.96 17.09
C GLY A 123 -3.93 -10.51 17.15
N CYS A 124 -4.23 -9.24 16.88
CA CYS A 124 -5.59 -8.70 16.73
C CYS A 124 -6.29 -9.09 15.41
N VAL A 125 -5.85 -10.18 14.78
CA VAL A 125 -6.45 -10.69 13.54
C VAL A 125 -7.85 -11.23 13.85
N PRO A 126 -8.92 -10.69 13.22
CA PRO A 126 -10.28 -11.15 13.41
C PRO A 126 -10.46 -12.67 13.20
N GLU A 127 -11.35 -13.28 13.99
CA GLU A 127 -11.56 -14.73 13.97
C GLU A 127 -12.16 -15.21 12.63
N ASP A 128 -13.01 -14.41 12.02
CA ASP A 128 -13.62 -14.66 10.71
C ASP A 128 -12.56 -14.73 9.59
N LEU A 129 -11.51 -13.89 9.66
CA LEU A 129 -10.34 -14.00 8.78
C LEU A 129 -9.54 -15.29 9.04
N ARG A 130 -9.31 -15.66 10.30
CA ARG A 130 -8.61 -16.90 10.64
C ARG A 130 -9.36 -18.16 10.19
N CYS A 131 -10.69 -18.13 10.25
CA CYS A 131 -11.57 -19.22 9.85
C CYS A 131 -11.89 -19.24 8.35
N GLY A 132 -11.37 -18.28 7.58
CA GLY A 132 -11.60 -18.17 6.13
C GLY A 132 -13.04 -17.84 5.74
N ARG A 133 -13.71 -17.03 6.55
CA ARG A 133 -15.09 -16.56 6.33
C ARG A 133 -15.17 -15.06 6.58
N PRO A 134 -14.41 -14.22 5.84
CA PRO A 134 -14.30 -12.80 6.12
C PRO A 134 -15.65 -12.08 6.10
N GLU A 135 -15.87 -11.20 7.07
CA GLU A 135 -17.05 -10.35 7.22
C GLU A 135 -16.60 -8.88 7.42
N PRO A 136 -16.22 -8.18 6.33
CA PRO A 136 -15.61 -6.85 6.39
C PRO A 136 -16.43 -5.79 7.14
N SER A 137 -17.76 -5.91 7.11
CA SER A 137 -18.69 -5.01 7.80
C SER A 137 -18.50 -4.98 9.33
N ARG A 138 -17.79 -5.96 9.91
CA ARG A 138 -17.52 -6.06 11.36
C ARG A 138 -16.12 -5.64 11.77
N TRP A 139 -15.25 -5.31 10.82
CA TRP A 139 -13.86 -4.94 11.13
C TRP A 139 -13.68 -3.49 11.58
N GLY A 140 -14.75 -2.69 11.50
CA GLY A 140 -14.72 -1.27 11.84
C GLY A 140 -14.01 -0.42 10.78
N MET A 141 -13.52 0.73 11.19
CA MET A 141 -12.94 1.72 10.28
C MET A 141 -11.66 1.20 9.62
N PRO A 142 -11.55 1.22 8.28
CA PRO A 142 -10.34 0.78 7.58
C PRO A 142 -9.16 1.72 7.85
N ALA A 143 -7.94 1.22 7.61
CA ALA A 143 -6.75 2.04 7.63
C ALA A 143 -6.69 2.99 6.42
N ALA A 144 -7.16 2.53 5.26
CA ALA A 144 -7.32 3.35 4.06
C ALA A 144 -8.65 3.06 3.36
N ARG A 145 -9.25 4.09 2.77
CA ARG A 145 -10.47 3.99 1.97
C ARG A 145 -10.35 4.87 0.73
N PHE A 146 -10.57 4.27 -0.42
CA PHE A 146 -10.66 4.90 -1.72
C PHE A 146 -12.05 4.64 -2.27
N SER A 147 -12.89 5.67 -2.41
CA SER A 147 -14.30 5.49 -2.80
C SER A 147 -14.51 5.70 -4.29
N PHE A 148 -15.22 4.77 -4.93
CA PHE A 148 -15.73 4.98 -6.28
C PHE A 148 -16.97 5.86 -6.27
N GLY A 149 -17.20 6.54 -7.39
CA GLY A 149 -18.29 7.49 -7.57
C GLY A 149 -18.08 8.43 -8.76
N PRO A 150 -18.72 9.61 -8.76
CA PRO A 150 -18.66 10.53 -9.90
C PRO A 150 -17.25 11.05 -10.25
N ARG A 151 -16.32 10.99 -9.30
CA ARG A 151 -14.92 11.43 -9.47
C ARG A 151 -13.93 10.30 -9.72
N CYS A 152 -14.33 9.04 -9.53
CA CYS A 152 -13.54 7.86 -9.86
C CYS A 152 -14.47 6.68 -10.16
N GLY A 153 -14.56 6.28 -11.42
CA GLY A 153 -15.38 5.12 -11.81
C GLY A 153 -14.70 3.79 -11.52
N GLU A 154 -15.48 2.76 -11.22
CA GLU A 154 -14.96 1.38 -11.00
C GLU A 154 -14.20 0.82 -12.21
N GLY A 155 -14.51 1.31 -13.43
CA GLY A 155 -13.92 0.84 -14.68
C GLY A 155 -12.43 1.13 -14.85
N HIS A 156 -11.79 1.83 -13.91
CA HIS A 156 -10.33 1.98 -13.85
C HIS A 156 -9.60 0.72 -13.40
N PHE A 157 -10.31 -0.27 -12.84
CA PHE A 157 -9.72 -1.49 -12.30
C PHE A 157 -10.39 -2.73 -12.89
N ALA A 158 -9.60 -3.64 -13.45
CA ALA A 158 -10.14 -4.87 -14.01
C ALA A 158 -9.13 -6.03 -13.98
N SER A 159 -9.61 -7.23 -13.61
CA SER A 159 -8.85 -8.49 -13.69
C SER A 159 -7.44 -8.47 -13.09
N LEU A 160 -7.27 -7.74 -11.98
CA LEU A 160 -5.96 -7.55 -11.34
C LEU A 160 -5.34 -8.88 -10.90
N ARG A 161 -4.02 -8.97 -11.03
CA ARG A 161 -3.20 -10.11 -10.60
C ARG A 161 -2.43 -9.72 -9.35
N VAL A 162 -2.37 -10.64 -8.41
CA VAL A 162 -1.64 -10.44 -7.15
C VAL A 162 -0.13 -10.56 -7.38
N VAL A 163 0.63 -9.62 -6.83
CA VAL A 163 2.09 -9.57 -6.86
C VAL A 163 2.64 -9.42 -5.45
N ILE A 164 3.69 -10.19 -5.15
CA ILE A 164 4.56 -9.98 -3.98
C ILE A 164 5.97 -9.86 -4.50
N ASN A 165 6.62 -8.72 -4.26
CA ASN A 165 8.03 -8.54 -4.59
C ASN A 165 8.79 -7.79 -3.50
N LEU A 166 10.10 -7.78 -3.67
CA LEU A 166 11.04 -6.91 -2.99
C LEU A 166 12.01 -6.43 -4.05
N THR A 167 12.03 -5.13 -4.30
CA THR A 167 13.07 -4.48 -5.11
C THR A 167 13.95 -3.62 -4.22
N PHE A 168 14.96 -3.00 -4.82
CA PHE A 168 15.89 -2.12 -4.12
C PHE A 168 16.07 -0.82 -4.91
N CYS A 169 16.21 0.29 -4.18
CA CYS A 169 16.45 1.61 -4.76
C CYS A 169 15.39 1.98 -5.82
N GLY A 170 15.79 2.20 -7.06
CA GLY A 170 14.87 2.52 -8.14
C GLY A 170 14.12 3.84 -7.97
N ASP A 171 12.97 3.94 -8.63
CA ASP A 171 12.25 5.19 -8.81
C ASP A 171 11.67 5.79 -7.52
N TRP A 172 11.42 4.95 -6.51
CA TRP A 172 11.02 5.43 -5.19
C TRP A 172 12.17 5.40 -4.19
N ALA A 173 12.60 4.22 -3.72
CA ALA A 173 13.63 4.14 -2.66
C ALA A 173 14.97 4.77 -3.08
N GLY A 174 15.33 4.72 -4.37
CA GLY A 174 16.56 5.35 -4.85
C GLY A 174 16.46 6.87 -4.76
N VAL A 175 15.34 7.44 -5.22
CA VAL A 175 15.07 8.87 -5.21
C VAL A 175 14.90 9.39 -3.78
N SER A 176 14.21 8.66 -2.89
CA SER A 176 13.98 9.08 -1.51
C SER A 176 15.17 8.89 -0.57
N TRP A 177 16.25 8.25 -1.03
CA TRP A 177 17.43 7.97 -0.21
C TRP A 177 17.95 9.17 0.62
N PRO A 178 18.07 10.39 0.07
CA PRO A 178 18.58 11.53 0.84
C PRO A 178 17.73 11.92 2.06
N TRP A 179 16.43 11.60 2.04
CA TRP A 179 15.47 11.94 3.10
C TRP A 179 15.08 10.73 3.96
N SER A 180 15.63 9.55 3.66
CA SER A 180 15.28 8.29 4.32
C SER A 180 15.88 8.09 5.72
N GLY A 181 16.80 8.97 6.15
CA GLY A 181 17.65 8.73 7.32
C GLY A 181 18.80 7.75 7.08
N CYS A 182 18.89 7.14 5.89
CA CYS A 182 19.92 6.17 5.52
C CYS A 182 21.21 6.79 4.99
N LEU A 183 21.25 8.11 4.77
CA LEU A 183 22.40 8.80 4.15
C LEU A 183 23.73 8.54 4.89
N LEU A 184 23.69 8.41 6.22
CA LEU A 184 24.88 8.13 7.02
C LEU A 184 25.41 6.69 6.85
N ARG A 185 24.63 5.80 6.24
CA ARG A 185 24.99 4.40 5.99
C ARG A 185 25.66 4.21 4.62
N GLY A 186 25.56 5.17 3.71
CA GLY A 186 26.17 5.08 2.38
C GLY A 186 25.95 6.31 1.50
N VAL A 187 26.87 6.51 0.54
CA VAL A 187 26.87 7.69 -0.36
C VAL A 187 25.65 7.70 -1.28
N SER A 188 25.21 6.53 -1.75
CA SER A 188 23.98 6.35 -2.53
C SER A 188 23.31 5.03 -2.18
N CYS A 189 22.02 4.92 -2.50
CA CYS A 189 21.26 3.68 -2.31
C CYS A 189 21.95 2.49 -3.00
N ASP A 190 22.31 2.63 -4.28
CA ASP A 190 22.95 1.55 -5.05
C ASP A 190 24.29 1.12 -4.46
N ALA A 191 25.10 2.08 -3.98
CA ALA A 191 26.37 1.78 -3.34
C ALA A 191 26.16 1.03 -2.02
N PHE A 192 25.16 1.43 -1.23
CA PHE A 192 24.82 0.76 0.01
C PHE A 192 24.34 -0.68 -0.24
N VAL A 193 23.35 -0.86 -1.12
CA VAL A 193 22.79 -2.18 -1.44
C VAL A 193 23.85 -3.15 -1.99
N ARG A 194 24.76 -2.65 -2.84
CA ARG A 194 25.86 -3.46 -3.38
C ARG A 194 26.94 -3.79 -2.36
N GLY A 195 27.23 -2.85 -1.45
CA GLY A 195 28.38 -2.93 -0.55
C GLY A 195 28.11 -3.60 0.80
N HIS A 196 26.84 -3.70 1.20
CA HIS A 196 26.44 -4.13 2.55
C HIS A 196 25.41 -5.26 2.55
N PRO A 197 25.73 -6.45 2.01
CA PRO A 197 24.80 -7.59 2.01
C PRO A 197 24.31 -7.97 3.42
N GLU A 198 25.13 -7.75 4.45
CA GLU A 198 24.79 -7.98 5.84
C GLU A 198 23.61 -7.14 6.35
N ALA A 199 23.32 -6.01 5.71
CA ALA A 199 22.22 -5.12 6.08
C ALA A 199 20.84 -5.67 5.70
N PHE A 200 20.77 -6.75 4.90
CA PHE A 200 19.52 -7.27 4.33
C PHE A 200 19.04 -8.57 4.98
N ALA A 201 19.51 -8.89 6.19
CA ALA A 201 19.04 -10.06 6.95
C ALA A 201 17.52 -10.02 7.23
N GLU A 202 16.95 -8.83 7.41
CA GLU A 202 15.51 -8.60 7.63
C GLU A 202 14.74 -8.26 6.34
N ALA A 203 15.39 -8.36 5.17
CA ALA A 203 14.77 -8.04 3.88
C ALA A 203 14.06 -9.27 3.26
N PHE A 204 13.08 -9.84 3.97
CA PHE A 204 12.33 -11.00 3.49
C PHE A 204 10.84 -11.00 3.86
N TRP A 205 10.04 -11.67 3.04
CA TRP A 205 8.64 -11.95 3.32
C TRP A 205 8.51 -13.30 4.05
N ALA A 206 7.89 -13.29 5.23
CA ALA A 206 7.41 -14.49 5.90
C ALA A 206 5.88 -14.58 5.76
N VAL A 207 5.41 -15.22 4.69
CA VAL A 207 3.98 -15.28 4.36
C VAL A 207 3.36 -16.55 4.93
N ARG A 208 2.38 -16.40 5.81
CA ARG A 208 1.62 -17.54 6.34
C ARG A 208 0.57 -18.04 5.34
N ALA A 209 -0.16 -17.13 4.71
CA ALA A 209 -1.19 -17.43 3.72
C ALA A 209 -1.48 -16.20 2.86
N VAL A 210 -1.89 -16.45 1.61
CA VAL A 210 -2.58 -15.49 0.75
C VAL A 210 -3.91 -16.14 0.39
N GLN A 211 -5.01 -15.46 0.68
CA GLN A 211 -6.36 -15.99 0.49
C GLN A 211 -7.18 -14.96 -0.27
N VAL A 212 -7.88 -15.41 -1.31
CA VAL A 212 -8.75 -14.57 -2.14
C VAL A 212 -10.18 -15.08 -2.01
N TYR A 213 -11.09 -14.17 -1.71
CA TYR A 213 -12.50 -14.46 -1.51
C TYR A 213 -13.32 -13.72 -2.55
N ARG A 214 -14.52 -14.23 -2.82
CA ARG A 214 -15.55 -13.55 -3.60
C ARG A 214 -16.85 -13.59 -2.80
N PRO A 215 -17.72 -12.58 -2.93
CA PRO A 215 -19.04 -12.62 -2.32
C PRO A 215 -19.79 -13.89 -2.71
N ALA A 216 -20.58 -14.42 -1.78
CA ALA A 216 -21.52 -15.48 -2.11
C ALA A 216 -22.55 -14.94 -3.13
N PRO A 217 -23.06 -15.78 -4.06
CA PRO A 217 -24.07 -15.35 -5.01
C PRO A 217 -25.24 -14.65 -4.32
N GLY A 218 -25.54 -13.40 -4.71
CA GLY A 218 -26.66 -12.62 -4.18
C GLY A 218 -26.39 -11.82 -2.91
N VAL A 219 -25.18 -11.88 -2.33
CA VAL A 219 -24.76 -11.01 -1.22
C VAL A 219 -23.93 -9.86 -1.79
N ARG A 220 -24.37 -8.61 -1.57
CA ARG A 220 -23.54 -7.42 -1.75
C ARG A 220 -22.89 -7.09 -0.40
N ASN A 221 -21.62 -6.71 -0.42
CA ASN A 221 -20.86 -6.35 0.78
C ASN A 221 -21.25 -4.97 1.31
#